data_AF-A0A952BK24-F1
#
_entry.id   AF-A0A952BK24-F1
#
_cell.length_a   1.000
_cell.length_b   1.000
_cell.length_c   1.000
_cell.angle_alpha   90.00
_cell.angle_beta   90.00
_cell.angle_gamma   90.00
#
_symmetry.space_group_name_H-M   'P 1'
#
loop_
_entity.id
_entity.type
_entity.pdbx_description
1 polymer ?
#
loop_
_entity_poly.entity_id
_entity_poly.type
_entity_poly.pdbx_seq_one_letter_code
_entity_poly.pdbx_strand_id
1 'polypeptide(L)'
;MTRRSSPEAAALTGAGPRIRAYRDDDEARVVALWHACGLTKDYNPPAGDIAFCRATPTSELFVAEDGERVVATAMAGHDGHRGWLYYVAVEPALRGTGLGRRMVARAEDWLAGLGVRKVNLIIRETNAAVRGFYEHLGYDVEPRTQMARWLVERPAVEGDG
;
A
#
# COMPACT_ATOMS: atom_id res chain seq x y z
N MET A 1 -34.10 17.34 36.76
CA MET A 1 -34.18 16.49 35.56
C MET A 1 -32.98 16.78 34.66
N THR A 2 -32.01 15.88 34.75
CA THR A 2 -31.07 15.41 33.73
C THR A 2 -30.31 16.44 32.86
N ARG A 3 -29.10 16.80 33.31
CA ARG A 3 -28.00 17.22 32.42
C ARG A 3 -27.82 16.15 31.36
N ARG A 4 -27.99 16.50 30.08
CA ARG A 4 -27.53 15.66 28.97
C ARG A 4 -26.02 15.83 28.87
N SER A 5 -25.31 14.78 29.28
CA SER A 5 -23.89 14.60 29.03
C SER A 5 -23.66 14.54 27.52
N SER A 6 -22.96 15.52 26.96
CA SER A 6 -22.30 15.35 25.66
C SER A 6 -21.30 14.20 25.77
N PRO A 7 -21.18 13.30 24.77
CA PRO A 7 -20.02 12.44 24.70
C PRO A 7 -18.82 13.34 24.37
N GLU A 8 -18.02 13.53 25.40
CA GLU A 8 -16.69 14.12 25.38
C GLU A 8 -15.89 13.44 24.28
N ALA A 9 -15.50 14.23 23.26
CA ALA A 9 -14.56 13.81 22.24
C ALA A 9 -13.30 13.34 22.96
N ALA A 10 -13.09 12.02 22.98
CA ALA A 10 -11.90 11.41 23.54
C ALA A 10 -10.68 12.13 22.96
N ALA A 11 -9.92 12.75 23.86
CA ALA A 11 -8.77 13.56 23.54
C ALA A 11 -7.79 12.74 22.68
N LEU A 12 -7.46 13.27 21.50
CA LEU A 12 -6.36 12.79 20.64
C LEU A 12 -5.02 13.11 21.31
N THR A 13 -4.65 12.34 22.33
CA THR A 13 -3.28 12.28 22.82
C THR A 13 -2.57 11.11 22.16
N GLY A 14 -1.70 11.39 21.17
CA GLY A 14 -0.78 10.43 20.57
C GLY A 14 -0.24 10.94 19.24
N ALA A 15 1.08 10.92 19.05
CA ALA A 15 1.71 11.27 17.77
C ALA A 15 1.04 10.46 16.64
N GLY A 16 0.72 11.12 15.51
CA GLY A 16 0.03 10.48 14.39
C GLY A 16 0.75 9.22 13.85
N PRO A 17 0.13 8.47 12.91
CA PRO A 17 0.58 7.12 12.57
C PRO A 17 2.09 7.03 12.27
N ARG A 18 2.77 6.07 12.90
CA ARG A 18 4.22 5.86 12.76
C ARG A 18 4.49 4.88 11.62
N ILE A 19 5.40 5.24 10.72
CA ILE A 19 5.75 4.39 9.58
C ILE A 19 6.99 3.57 9.92
N ARG A 20 6.93 2.26 9.70
CA ARG A 20 8.02 1.31 9.93
C ARG A 20 7.99 0.16 8.92
N ALA A 21 9.05 -0.63 8.89
CA ALA A 21 9.04 -1.91 8.16
C ALA A 21 8.02 -2.87 8.77
N TYR A 22 7.46 -3.72 7.91
CA TYR A 22 6.57 -4.83 8.23
C TYR A 22 7.24 -5.83 9.18
N ARG A 23 6.43 -6.51 9.99
CA ARG A 23 6.83 -7.63 10.85
C ARG A 23 5.83 -8.76 10.70
N ASP A 24 6.23 -9.99 11.01
CA ASP A 24 5.39 -11.18 10.83
C ASP A 24 4.04 -11.07 11.56
N ASP A 25 4.03 -10.47 12.75
CA ASP A 25 2.80 -10.27 13.52
C ASP A 25 1.82 -9.27 12.88
N ASP A 26 2.22 -8.52 11.85
CA ASP A 26 1.35 -7.58 11.12
C ASP A 26 0.49 -8.25 10.05
N GLU A 27 0.77 -9.50 9.66
CA GLU A 27 0.18 -10.15 8.49
C GLU A 27 -1.34 -10.01 8.45
N ALA A 28 -2.01 -10.47 9.51
CA ALA A 28 -3.46 -10.45 9.59
C ALA A 28 -4.05 -9.02 9.42
N ARG A 29 -3.38 -8.00 9.96
CA ARG A 29 -3.82 -6.59 9.89
C ARG A 29 -3.58 -6.00 8.51
N VAL A 30 -2.45 -6.33 7.88
CA VAL A 30 -2.11 -5.92 6.50
C VAL A 30 -3.10 -6.54 5.52
N VAL A 31 -3.35 -7.85 5.64
CA VAL A 31 -4.30 -8.57 4.77
C VAL A 31 -5.70 -7.98 4.92
N ALA A 32 -6.17 -7.74 6.14
CA ALA A 32 -7.46 -7.10 6.39
C ALA A 32 -7.54 -5.69 5.75
N LEU A 33 -6.49 -4.86 5.88
CA LEU A 33 -6.43 -3.55 5.25
C LEU A 33 -6.49 -3.65 3.71
N TRP A 34 -5.79 -4.61 3.10
CA TRP A 34 -5.80 -4.78 1.65
C TRP A 34 -7.16 -5.20 1.11
N HIS A 35 -7.87 -6.07 1.83
CA HIS A 35 -9.27 -6.39 1.52
C HIS A 35 -10.16 -5.15 1.63
N ALA A 36 -10.06 -4.39 2.74
CA ALA A 36 -10.85 -3.18 2.93
C ALA A 36 -10.57 -2.09 1.86
N CYS A 37 -9.37 -2.09 1.27
CA CYS A 37 -8.99 -1.20 0.18
C CYS A 37 -9.28 -1.76 -1.23
N GLY A 38 -9.79 -2.99 -1.35
CA GLY A 38 -10.07 -3.63 -2.64
C GLY A 38 -8.82 -3.96 -3.45
N LEU A 39 -7.69 -4.22 -2.80
CA LEU A 39 -6.40 -4.46 -3.45
C LEU A 39 -6.11 -5.94 -3.73
N THR A 40 -6.91 -6.85 -3.19
CA THR A 40 -6.70 -8.30 -3.31
C THR A 40 -7.26 -8.87 -4.61
N LYS A 41 -6.66 -9.97 -5.09
CA LYS A 41 -7.14 -10.76 -6.23
C LYS A 41 -6.92 -12.24 -5.96
N ASP A 42 -7.79 -13.08 -6.49
CA ASP A 42 -7.75 -14.52 -6.23
C ASP A 42 -6.44 -15.17 -6.71
N TYR A 43 -5.89 -14.64 -7.80
CA TYR A 43 -4.62 -15.10 -8.37
C TYR A 43 -3.37 -14.51 -7.70
N ASN A 44 -3.52 -13.55 -6.78
CA ASN A 44 -2.44 -12.96 -5.99
C ASN A 44 -2.83 -12.98 -4.49
N PRO A 45 -2.72 -14.16 -3.83
CA PRO A 45 -3.06 -14.26 -2.42
C PRO A 45 -2.15 -13.35 -1.58
N PRO A 46 -2.71 -12.48 -0.71
CA PRO A 46 -1.93 -11.50 0.07
C PRO A 46 -0.73 -12.09 0.82
N ALA A 47 -0.90 -13.21 1.52
CA ALA A 47 0.17 -13.87 2.25
C ALA A 47 1.31 -14.35 1.32
N GLY A 48 0.98 -14.81 0.11
CA GLY A 48 1.96 -15.21 -0.90
C GLY A 48 2.77 -14.01 -1.40
N ASP A 49 2.12 -12.89 -1.69
CA ASP A 49 2.80 -11.66 -2.12
C ASP A 49 3.69 -11.06 -1.01
N ILE A 50 3.25 -11.12 0.25
CA ILE A 50 4.06 -10.71 1.41
C ILE A 50 5.30 -11.60 1.53
N ALA A 51 5.12 -12.93 1.46
CA ALA A 51 6.23 -13.88 1.54
C ALA A 51 7.24 -13.66 0.39
N PHE A 52 6.75 -13.45 -0.83
CA PHE A 52 7.60 -13.19 -1.99
C PHE A 52 8.38 -11.88 -1.86
N CYS A 53 7.72 -10.80 -1.40
CA CYS A 53 8.37 -9.52 -1.11
C CYS A 53 9.51 -9.66 -0.08
N ARG A 54 9.35 -10.53 0.92
CA ARG A 54 10.36 -10.73 1.97
C ARG A 54 11.49 -11.69 1.59
N ALA A 55 11.35 -12.41 0.49
CA ALA A 55 12.34 -13.42 0.06
C ALA A 55 13.60 -12.82 -0.58
N THR A 56 13.65 -11.52 -0.81
CA THR A 56 14.76 -10.82 -1.49
C THR A 56 15.10 -9.51 -0.78
N PRO A 57 16.38 -9.09 -0.75
CA PRO A 57 16.77 -7.76 -0.26
C PRO A 57 16.36 -6.61 -1.19
N THR A 58 15.83 -6.91 -2.38
CA THR A 58 15.43 -5.90 -3.38
C THR A 58 13.98 -5.45 -3.25
N SER A 59 13.28 -5.83 -2.18
CA SER A 59 11.94 -5.35 -1.85
C SER A 59 11.72 -5.17 -0.35
N GLU A 60 10.76 -4.31 0.00
CA GLU A 60 10.41 -3.97 1.38
C GLU A 60 8.92 -3.62 1.47
N LEU A 61 8.29 -4.00 2.59
CA LEU A 61 6.91 -3.64 2.90
C LEU A 61 6.89 -2.70 4.10
N PHE A 62 6.34 -1.50 3.90
CA PHE A 62 6.13 -0.53 4.97
C PHE A 62 4.69 -0.56 5.47
N VAL A 63 4.54 -0.38 6.78
CA VAL A 63 3.25 -0.21 7.46
C VAL A 63 3.22 1.11 8.21
N ALA A 64 2.07 1.79 8.22
CA ALA A 64 1.78 2.83 9.20
C ALA A 64 0.96 2.22 10.34
N GLU A 65 1.48 2.31 11.55
CA GLU A 65 0.79 1.84 12.75
C GLU A 65 0.18 3.00 13.54
N ASP A 66 -1.05 2.78 14.01
CA ASP A 66 -1.78 3.66 14.91
C ASP A 66 -2.30 2.83 16.08
N GLY A 67 -1.59 2.88 17.21
CA GLY A 67 -1.74 1.92 18.29
C GLY A 67 -1.48 0.48 17.82
N GLU A 68 -2.46 -0.40 17.97
CA GLU A 68 -2.39 -1.81 17.56
C GLU A 68 -2.86 -2.04 16.11
N ARG A 69 -3.27 -0.98 15.40
CA ARG A 69 -3.84 -1.06 14.05
C ARG A 69 -2.78 -0.78 13.00
N VAL A 70 -2.84 -1.50 11.88
CA VAL A 70 -2.16 -1.11 10.64
C VAL A 70 -3.15 -0.34 9.79
N VAL A 71 -2.85 0.93 9.54
CA VAL A 71 -3.79 1.86 8.90
C VAL A 71 -3.35 2.32 7.50
N ALA A 72 -2.11 2.02 7.11
CA ALA A 72 -1.63 2.20 5.75
C ALA A 72 -0.50 1.23 5.42
N THR A 73 -0.31 0.93 4.14
CA THR A 73 0.81 0.12 3.63
C THR A 73 1.40 0.74 2.38
N ALA A 74 2.68 0.44 2.11
CA ALA A 74 3.28 0.61 0.79
C ALA A 74 4.32 -0.50 0.60
N MET A 75 4.19 -1.27 -0.47
CA MET A 75 5.19 -2.25 -0.87
C MET A 75 6.05 -1.64 -1.97
N ALA A 76 7.36 -1.74 -1.83
CA ALA A 76 8.32 -1.25 -2.80
C ALA A 76 9.31 -2.36 -3.17
N GLY A 77 9.80 -2.32 -4.40
CA GLY A 77 10.90 -3.19 -4.82
C GLY A 77 11.55 -2.69 -6.09
N HIS A 78 12.66 -3.30 -6.50
CA HIS A 78 13.30 -2.98 -7.78
C HIS A 78 13.76 -4.22 -8.53
N ASP A 79 13.78 -4.10 -9.86
CA ASP A 79 14.24 -5.14 -10.79
C ASP A 79 15.72 -4.98 -11.19
N GLY A 80 16.41 -4.01 -10.60
CA GLY A 80 17.80 -3.64 -10.93
C GLY A 80 17.90 -2.52 -11.97
N HIS A 81 16.78 -2.10 -12.55
CA HIS A 81 16.69 -0.98 -13.49
C HIS A 81 15.70 0.11 -13.03
N ARG A 82 14.56 -0.29 -12.48
CA ARG A 82 13.47 0.57 -11.98
C ARG A 82 12.95 0.07 -10.64
N GLY A 83 12.51 1.02 -9.84
CA GLY A 83 11.69 0.76 -8.67
C GLY A 83 10.23 0.57 -9.07
N TRP A 84 9.47 -0.09 -8.21
CA TRP A 84 8.06 -0.36 -8.38
C TRP A 84 7.32 -0.18 -7.07
N LEU A 85 6.14 0.44 -7.12
CA LEU A 85 5.21 0.50 -6.00
C LEU A 85 4.03 -0.45 -6.22
N TYR A 86 3.72 -1.21 -5.17
CA TYR A 86 2.56 -2.09 -5.07
C TYR A 86 1.86 -1.86 -3.72
N TYR A 87 0.61 -2.31 -3.62
CA TYR A 87 -0.14 -2.34 -2.36
C TYR A 87 -0.08 -1.04 -1.53
N VAL A 88 -0.12 0.12 -2.20
CA VAL A 88 -0.25 1.42 -1.54
C VAL A 88 -1.69 1.55 -1.05
N ALA A 89 -1.88 1.36 0.25
CA ALA A 89 -3.18 1.33 0.90
C ALA A 89 -3.24 2.40 2.00
N VAL A 90 -4.37 3.06 2.12
CA VAL A 90 -4.70 3.93 3.25
C VAL A 90 -6.12 3.59 3.66
N GLU A 91 -6.29 3.33 4.95
CA GLU A 91 -7.60 3.09 5.56
C GLU A 91 -8.59 4.19 5.12
N PRO A 92 -9.80 3.83 4.64
CA PRO A 92 -10.74 4.80 4.08
C PRO A 92 -11.00 6.02 4.96
N ALA A 93 -11.11 5.82 6.28
CA ALA A 93 -11.35 6.88 7.26
C ALA A 93 -10.18 7.87 7.42
N LEU A 94 -8.96 7.48 7.02
CA LEU A 94 -7.75 8.30 7.11
C LEU A 94 -7.31 8.86 5.75
N ARG A 95 -8.11 8.73 4.71
CA ARG A 95 -7.84 9.37 3.42
C ARG A 95 -7.94 10.90 3.55
N GLY A 96 -7.21 11.63 2.73
CA GLY A 96 -7.13 13.10 2.80
C GLY A 96 -6.28 13.67 3.95
N THR A 97 -5.75 12.82 4.85
CA THR A 97 -4.88 13.25 5.97
C THR A 97 -3.41 13.45 5.56
N GLY A 98 -3.05 13.14 4.31
CA GLY A 98 -1.66 13.12 3.84
C GLY A 98 -0.89 11.82 4.18
N LEU A 99 -1.52 10.83 4.82
CA LEU A 99 -0.87 9.55 5.14
C LEU A 99 -0.35 8.80 3.91
N GLY A 100 -1.14 8.76 2.82
CA GLY A 100 -0.71 8.12 1.56
C GLY A 100 0.56 8.74 0.99
N ARG A 101 0.69 10.08 1.01
CA ARG A 101 1.91 10.78 0.61
C ARG A 101 3.10 10.37 1.46
N ARG A 102 2.92 10.28 2.79
CA ARG A 102 3.99 9.86 3.71
C ARG A 102 4.44 8.41 3.45
N MET A 103 3.50 7.52 3.12
CA MET A 103 3.82 6.12 2.76
C MET A 103 4.62 6.03 1.47
N VAL A 104 4.20 6.77 0.43
CA VAL A 104 4.92 6.82 -0.85
C VAL A 104 6.31 7.40 -0.67
N ALA A 105 6.46 8.52 0.03
CA ALA A 105 7.75 9.13 0.32
C ALA A 105 8.70 8.15 1.05
N ARG A 106 8.20 7.42 2.07
CA ARG A 106 9.02 6.42 2.78
C ARG A 106 9.55 5.31 1.86
N ALA A 107 8.73 4.88 0.92
CA ALA A 107 9.08 3.87 -0.08
C ALA A 107 10.09 4.40 -1.11
N GLU A 108 9.89 5.64 -1.57
CA GLU A 108 10.81 6.34 -2.48
C GLU A 108 12.18 6.57 -1.84
N ASP A 109 12.22 7.03 -0.59
CA ASP A 109 13.47 7.23 0.16
C ASP A 109 14.25 5.93 0.30
N TRP A 110 13.55 4.81 0.53
CA TRP A 110 14.18 3.49 0.60
C TRP A 110 14.75 3.06 -0.77
N LEU A 111 13.98 3.22 -1.86
CA LEU A 111 14.46 2.93 -3.22
C LEU A 111 15.66 3.81 -3.60
N ALA A 112 15.61 5.10 -3.29
CA ALA A 112 16.69 6.05 -3.54
C ALA A 112 17.96 5.67 -2.76
N GLY A 113 17.83 5.22 -1.52
CA GLY A 113 18.93 4.69 -0.70
C GLY A 113 19.60 3.46 -1.31
N LEU A 114 18.91 2.70 -2.16
CA LEU A 114 19.45 1.58 -2.94
C LEU A 114 20.03 1.99 -4.30
N GLY A 115 20.06 3.30 -4.61
CA GLY A 115 20.55 3.82 -5.89
C GLY A 115 19.55 3.70 -7.05
N VAL A 116 18.29 3.35 -6.77
CA VAL A 116 17.23 3.30 -7.79
C VAL A 116 16.90 4.71 -8.25
N ARG A 117 17.03 4.96 -9.55
CA ARG A 117 16.88 6.32 -10.13
C ARG A 117 15.45 6.71 -10.49
N LYS A 118 14.57 5.73 -10.68
CA LYS A 118 13.21 5.97 -11.14
C LYS A 118 12.28 4.86 -10.68
N VAL A 119 11.12 5.25 -10.17
CA VAL A 119 10.06 4.37 -9.68
C VAL A 119 8.88 4.39 -10.64
N ASN A 120 8.25 3.24 -10.83
CA ASN A 120 7.07 3.04 -11.65
C ASN A 120 5.93 2.49 -10.80
N LEU A 121 4.71 2.65 -11.31
CA LEU A 121 3.51 2.01 -10.79
C LEU A 121 2.54 1.77 -11.95
N ILE A 122 1.57 0.91 -11.71
CA ILE A 122 0.50 0.62 -12.67
C ILE A 122 -0.84 0.89 -11.99
N ILE A 123 -1.63 1.75 -12.60
CA ILE A 123 -3.00 2.02 -12.19
C ILE A 123 -3.92 1.18 -13.08
N ARG A 124 -4.77 0.36 -12.48
CA ARG A 124 -5.83 -0.36 -13.21
C ARG A 124 -6.86 0.64 -13.70
N GLU A 125 -7.44 0.41 -14.87
CA GLU A 125 -8.48 1.27 -15.45
C GLU A 125 -9.67 1.48 -14.50
N THR A 126 -10.04 0.45 -13.74
CA THR A 126 -11.12 0.48 -12.75
C THR A 126 -10.82 1.35 -11.52
N ASN A 127 -9.59 1.86 -11.37
CA ASN A 127 -9.17 2.74 -10.28
C ASN A 127 -8.59 4.06 -10.81
N ALA A 128 -9.22 4.64 -11.83
CA ALA A 128 -8.78 5.91 -12.41
C ALA A 128 -8.75 7.06 -11.37
N ALA A 129 -9.54 6.98 -10.29
CA ALA A 129 -9.59 7.98 -9.23
C ALA A 129 -8.24 8.17 -8.49
N VAL A 130 -7.38 7.14 -8.43
CA VAL A 130 -6.06 7.25 -7.78
C VAL A 130 -5.03 8.00 -8.62
N ARG A 131 -5.32 8.25 -9.90
CA ARG A 131 -4.40 8.94 -10.81
C ARG A 131 -4.03 10.33 -10.31
N GLY A 132 -5.02 11.13 -9.91
CA GLY A 132 -4.78 12.48 -9.40
C GLY A 132 -3.94 12.51 -8.12
N PHE A 133 -4.01 11.46 -7.30
CA PHE A 133 -3.14 11.31 -6.14
C PHE A 133 -1.67 11.21 -6.55
N TYR A 134 -1.33 10.34 -7.50
CA TYR A 134 0.05 10.17 -7.97
C TYR A 134 0.55 11.37 -8.79
N GLU A 135 -0.30 11.99 -9.61
CA GLU A 135 0.04 13.23 -10.32
C GLU A 135 0.42 14.34 -9.34
N HIS A 136 -0.29 14.48 -8.21
CA HIS A 136 0.06 15.44 -7.16
C HIS A 136 1.39 15.12 -6.45
N LEU A 137 1.85 13.86 -6.51
CA LEU A 137 3.17 13.46 -6.02
C LEU A 137 4.27 13.61 -7.07
N GLY A 138 3.95 14.09 -8.27
CA GLY A 138 4.93 14.29 -9.36
C GLY A 138 5.14 13.06 -10.24
N TYR A 139 4.23 12.08 -10.22
CA TYR A 139 4.24 10.99 -11.19
C TYR A 139 3.56 11.42 -12.49
N ASP A 140 4.20 11.11 -13.61
CA ASP A 140 3.65 11.38 -14.94
C ASP A 140 3.18 10.09 -15.63
N VAL A 141 2.16 10.23 -16.49
CA VAL A 141 1.76 9.16 -17.41
C VAL A 141 2.76 9.11 -18.55
N GLU A 142 3.50 8.00 -18.66
CA GLU A 142 4.39 7.75 -19.79
C GLU A 142 3.68 6.96 -20.88
N PRO A 143 3.76 7.37 -22.16
CA PRO A 143 3.11 6.67 -23.26
C PRO A 143 3.85 5.36 -23.58
N ARG A 144 3.38 4.26 -23.00
CA ARG A 144 3.98 2.92 -23.13
C ARG A 144 2.92 1.82 -23.16
N THR A 145 3.21 0.72 -23.84
CA THR A 145 2.36 -0.48 -23.83
C THR A 145 2.79 -1.41 -22.70
N GLN A 146 1.88 -1.74 -21.79
CA GLN A 146 2.12 -2.78 -20.78
C GLN A 146 1.73 -4.15 -21.34
N MET A 147 2.67 -5.08 -21.38
CA MET A 147 2.44 -6.46 -21.79
C MET A 147 2.76 -7.39 -20.63
N ALA A 148 1.98 -8.47 -20.48
CA ALA A 148 2.18 -9.45 -19.42
C ALA A 148 1.96 -10.87 -19.95
N ARG A 149 2.70 -11.82 -19.41
CA ARG A 149 2.54 -13.25 -19.65
C ARG A 149 2.77 -14.00 -18.34
N TRP A 150 1.93 -14.99 -18.05
CA TRP A 150 2.14 -15.88 -16.94
C TRP A 150 3.33 -16.80 -17.21
N LEU A 151 4.27 -16.87 -16.26
CA LEU A 151 5.43 -17.78 -16.33
C LEU A 151 5.11 -19.17 -15.80
N VAL A 152 4.09 -19.27 -14.96
CA VAL A 152 3.48 -20.50 -14.48
C VAL A 152 2.06 -20.61 -15.05
N GLU A 153 1.40 -21.74 -14.85
CA GLU A 153 -0.02 -21.84 -15.17
C GLU A 153 -0.82 -20.81 -14.38
N ARG A 154 -1.73 -20.11 -15.07
CA ARG A 154 -2.56 -19.10 -14.42
C ARG A 154 -3.44 -19.82 -13.38
N PRO A 155 -3.47 -19.37 -12.12
CA PRO A 155 -4.38 -19.94 -11.13
C PRO A 155 -5.81 -19.89 -11.64
N ALA A 156 -6.55 -20.99 -11.49
CA ALA A 156 -7.97 -21.03 -11.81
C ALA A 156 -8.68 -19.95 -10.97
N VAL A 157 -9.42 -19.06 -11.64
CA VAL A 157 -10.27 -18.09 -10.96
C VAL A 157 -11.55 -18.85 -10.64
N GLU A 158 -11.82 -19.14 -9.37
CA GLU A 158 -13.17 -19.56 -8.97
C GLU A 158 -14.10 -18.39 -9.26
N GLY A 159 -15.05 -18.60 -10.19
CA GLY A 159 -15.76 -17.52 -10.87
C GLY A 159 -16.61 -16.66 -9.95
N ASP A 160 -16.61 -15.35 -10.24
CA ASP A 160 -17.77 -14.49 -9.97
C ASP A 160 -18.96 -15.09 -10.74
N GLY A 161 -19.96 -15.58 -10.00
CA GLY A 161 -21.29 -15.85 -10.52
C GLY A 161 -22.05 -14.56 -10.82
#